data_AF-A0A7L2PLB4-F1
#
_entry.id   AF-A0A7L2PLB4-F1
#
_cell.length_a   1.000
_cell.length_b   1.000
_cell.length_c   1.000
_cell.angle_alpha   90.00
_cell.angle_beta   90.00
_cell.angle_gamma   90.00
#
_symmetry.space_group_name_H-M   'P 1'
#
loop_
_entity.id
_entity.type
_entity.pdbx_description
1 polymer ?
#
loop_
_entity_poly.entity_id
_entity_poly.type
_entity_poly.pdbx_seq_one_letter_code
_entity_poly.pdbx_strand_id
1 'polypeptide(L)'
;GSLCKEMEEAKTASRTRGGILPCVSRFQEFVVLSEEVSQTSQRRGELDKAQLRLASSVFSSINSLSSANLKVNTDMVKMENFHHIHNFLCQRNIPCLEGKKREAKQRSREHMEKYITTYVGQPLERLKNFFEGVKARLAQGVKEEEVSFQLAYSKQELRKVMEKYPGKEVKRALESLYRTIHKHLSPEENLLPVVWEAMEQGFIRQYREFEELIQRCYAGAGIALDFTMEDVLSYFSSITMSN
;
A
#
# COMPACT_ATOMS: atom_id res chain seq x y z
N GLY A 1 -20.63 -0.38 -30.18
CA GLY A 1 -19.52 -0.03 -29.28
C GLY A 1 -19.64 1.40 -28.79
N SER A 2 -20.70 1.69 -28.03
CA SER A 2 -20.91 3.02 -27.40
C SER A 2 -20.39 3.03 -25.96
N LEU A 3 -20.63 1.94 -25.21
CA LEU A 3 -20.25 1.81 -23.80
C LEU A 3 -18.74 1.95 -23.54
N CYS A 4 -17.87 1.33 -24.35
CA CYS A 4 -16.42 1.49 -24.18
C CYS A 4 -15.96 2.94 -24.40
N LYS A 5 -16.67 3.69 -25.25
CA LYS A 5 -16.38 5.08 -25.56
C LYS A 5 -16.96 6.04 -24.50
N GLU A 6 -18.14 5.72 -23.97
CA GLU A 6 -18.75 6.42 -22.84
C GLU A 6 -18.00 6.19 -21.51
N MET A 7 -17.29 5.07 -21.37
CA MET A 7 -16.36 4.82 -20.25
C MET A 7 -15.07 5.64 -20.37
N GLU A 8 -14.59 5.87 -21.60
CA GLU A 8 -13.47 6.76 -21.90
C GLU A 8 -13.84 8.24 -21.63
N GLU A 9 -15.05 8.65 -21.97
CA GLU A 9 -15.53 10.03 -21.84
C GLU A 9 -15.95 10.42 -20.40
N ALA A 10 -16.34 9.44 -19.57
CA ALA A 10 -16.65 9.67 -18.15
C ALA A 10 -15.42 10.01 -17.27
N LYS A 11 -14.20 10.04 -17.85
CA LYS A 11 -12.94 10.42 -17.17
C LYS A 11 -12.95 11.84 -16.59
N THR A 12 -13.88 12.72 -16.99
CA THR A 12 -13.83 14.17 -16.69
C THR A 12 -14.74 14.66 -15.56
N ALA A 13 -15.71 13.87 -15.07
CA ALA A 13 -16.84 14.42 -14.30
C ALA A 13 -16.87 14.14 -12.78
N SER A 14 -15.89 13.47 -12.17
CA SER A 14 -15.92 13.24 -10.71
C SER A 14 -14.61 13.63 -10.04
N ARG A 15 -14.57 14.86 -9.51
CA ARG A 15 -13.55 15.37 -8.58
C ARG A 15 -13.78 14.83 -7.16
N THR A 16 -14.03 13.54 -7.02
CA THR A 16 -14.15 12.92 -5.71
C THR A 16 -12.75 12.65 -5.15
N ARG A 17 -12.62 12.84 -3.84
CA ARG A 17 -11.54 12.23 -3.04
C ARG A 17 -11.49 10.73 -3.36
N GLY A 18 -10.36 10.05 -3.17
CA GLY A 18 -10.18 8.63 -3.54
C GLY A 18 -11.40 7.74 -3.22
N GLY A 19 -11.59 6.68 -4.00
CA GLY A 19 -12.73 5.77 -3.89
C GLY A 19 -12.97 4.93 -5.14
N ILE A 20 -14.14 4.29 -5.20
CA ILE A 20 -14.50 3.39 -6.30
C ILE A 20 -14.79 4.19 -7.57
N LEU A 21 -14.10 3.82 -8.66
CA LEU A 21 -14.19 4.51 -9.93
C LEU A 21 -15.53 4.19 -10.61
N PRO A 22 -16.14 5.15 -11.32
CA PRO A 22 -17.39 4.92 -12.03
C PRO A 22 -17.36 3.74 -13.01
N CYS A 23 -16.20 3.47 -13.63
CA CYS A 23 -16.03 2.33 -14.53
C CYS A 23 -16.14 0.98 -13.81
N VAL A 24 -15.81 0.92 -12.51
CA VAL A 24 -15.95 -0.27 -11.67
C VAL A 24 -17.41 -0.50 -11.30
N SER A 25 -18.13 0.55 -10.84
CA SER A 25 -19.55 0.44 -10.51
C SER A 25 -20.38 0.01 -11.73
N ARG A 26 -20.15 0.63 -12.89
CA ARG A 26 -20.81 0.25 -14.16
C ARG A 26 -20.51 -1.20 -14.57
N PHE A 27 -19.29 -1.68 -14.33
CA PHE A 27 -18.94 -3.07 -14.58
C PHE A 27 -19.75 -4.03 -13.71
N GLN A 28 -19.91 -3.72 -12.43
CA GLN A 28 -20.70 -4.54 -11.52
C GLN A 28 -22.17 -4.59 -11.93
N GLU A 29 -22.77 -3.42 -12.23
CA GLU A 29 -24.15 -3.31 -12.71
C GLU A 29 -24.35 -4.15 -13.98
N PHE A 30 -23.45 -4.02 -14.96
CA PHE A 30 -23.52 -4.79 -16.19
C PHE A 30 -23.45 -6.30 -15.92
N VAL A 31 -22.52 -6.73 -15.07
CA VAL A 31 -22.36 -8.13 -14.73
C VAL A 31 -23.62 -8.67 -14.06
N VAL A 32 -24.20 -7.95 -13.10
CA VAL A 32 -25.46 -8.33 -12.43
C VAL A 32 -26.60 -8.50 -13.44
N LEU A 33 -26.87 -7.47 -14.24
CA LEU A 33 -27.93 -7.50 -15.25
C LEU A 33 -27.74 -8.64 -16.26
N SER A 34 -26.48 -8.86 -16.67
CA SER A 34 -26.18 -9.89 -17.65
C SER A 34 -26.38 -11.32 -17.13
N GLU A 35 -26.11 -11.56 -15.84
CA GLU A 35 -26.33 -12.85 -15.21
C GLU A 35 -27.82 -13.12 -14.97
N GLU A 36 -28.61 -12.10 -14.65
CA GLU A 36 -30.07 -12.20 -14.53
C GLU A 36 -30.73 -12.58 -15.86
N VAL A 37 -30.30 -11.96 -16.97
CA VAL A 37 -30.83 -12.27 -18.32
C VAL A 37 -30.31 -13.63 -18.82
N SER A 38 -29.10 -14.05 -18.43
CA SER A 38 -28.48 -15.29 -18.90
C SER A 38 -29.23 -16.56 -18.49
N GLN A 39 -30.05 -16.53 -17.44
CA GLN A 39 -30.86 -17.69 -17.01
C GLN A 39 -31.83 -18.16 -18.11
N THR A 40 -32.05 -17.35 -19.14
CA THR A 40 -33.02 -17.60 -20.22
C THR A 40 -32.39 -17.81 -21.61
N SER A 41 -31.06 -17.85 -21.73
CA SER A 41 -30.37 -17.66 -23.03
C SER A 41 -29.47 -18.83 -23.48
N GLN A 42 -29.61 -19.24 -24.75
CA GLN A 42 -28.73 -20.17 -25.47
C GLN A 42 -27.32 -19.60 -25.79
N ARG A 43 -27.05 -18.32 -25.47
CA ARG A 43 -25.85 -17.57 -25.90
C ARG A 43 -24.80 -17.34 -24.80
N ARG A 44 -24.71 -18.23 -23.81
CA ARG A 44 -23.80 -18.08 -22.65
C ARG A 44 -22.34 -17.82 -23.05
N GLY A 45 -21.82 -18.51 -24.06
CA GLY A 45 -20.43 -18.33 -24.50
C GLY A 45 -20.11 -16.96 -25.10
N GLU A 46 -21.08 -16.28 -25.71
CA GLU A 46 -20.90 -14.89 -26.19
C GLU A 46 -20.89 -13.90 -25.03
N LEU A 47 -21.76 -14.15 -24.05
CA LEU A 47 -21.83 -13.35 -22.82
C LEU A 47 -20.51 -13.44 -22.03
N ASP A 48 -19.99 -14.64 -21.80
CA ASP A 48 -18.73 -14.84 -21.08
C ASP A 48 -17.57 -14.07 -21.75
N LYS A 49 -17.51 -14.10 -23.09
CA LYS A 49 -16.51 -13.33 -23.86
C LYS A 49 -16.70 -11.81 -23.68
N ALA A 50 -17.93 -11.33 -23.65
CA ALA A 50 -18.21 -9.91 -23.44
C ALA A 50 -17.84 -9.45 -22.02
N GLN A 51 -18.18 -10.24 -21.00
CA GLN A 51 -17.83 -9.98 -19.60
C GLN A 51 -16.31 -9.94 -19.40
N LEU A 52 -15.57 -10.89 -19.99
CA LEU A 52 -14.10 -10.92 -19.93
C LEU A 52 -13.46 -9.70 -20.60
N ARG A 53 -13.98 -9.27 -21.75
CA ARG A 53 -13.51 -8.07 -22.45
C ARG A 53 -13.79 -6.82 -21.62
N LEU A 54 -14.98 -6.70 -21.06
CA LEU A 54 -15.34 -5.57 -20.20
C LEU A 54 -14.45 -5.51 -18.95
N ALA A 55 -14.28 -6.62 -18.24
CA ALA A 55 -13.38 -6.71 -17.09
C ALA A 55 -11.95 -6.31 -17.47
N SER A 56 -11.45 -6.76 -18.61
CA SER A 56 -10.11 -6.38 -19.08
C SER A 56 -9.99 -4.88 -19.35
N SER A 57 -11.02 -4.26 -19.94
CA SER A 57 -11.08 -2.80 -20.16
C SER A 57 -11.05 -2.01 -18.86
N VAL A 58 -11.83 -2.45 -17.86
CA VAL A 58 -11.87 -1.83 -16.52
C VAL A 58 -10.50 -1.88 -15.86
N PHE A 59 -9.83 -3.05 -15.92
CA PHE A 59 -8.49 -3.22 -15.33
C PHE A 59 -7.47 -2.28 -15.99
N SER A 60 -7.47 -2.22 -17.33
CA SER A 60 -6.62 -1.28 -18.08
C SER A 60 -6.89 0.17 -17.68
N SER A 61 -8.16 0.54 -17.50
CA SER A 61 -8.56 1.88 -17.08
C SER A 61 -8.00 2.22 -15.70
N ILE A 62 -8.12 1.31 -14.72
CA ILE A 62 -7.53 1.47 -13.37
C ILE A 62 -6.01 1.64 -13.48
N ASN A 63 -5.33 0.82 -14.29
CA ASN A 63 -3.87 0.89 -14.40
C ASN A 63 -3.37 2.19 -15.03
N SER A 64 -4.15 2.74 -15.98
CA SER A 64 -3.81 3.97 -16.70
C SER A 64 -3.84 5.23 -15.83
N LEU A 65 -4.38 5.14 -14.59
CA LEU A 65 -4.34 6.25 -13.65
C LEU A 65 -2.89 6.68 -13.38
N SER A 66 -2.60 7.93 -13.73
CA SER A 66 -1.30 8.59 -13.53
C SER A 66 -1.33 9.51 -12.31
N SER A 67 -0.23 9.55 -11.55
CA SER A 67 -0.04 10.47 -10.43
C SER A 67 0.01 11.95 -10.84
N ALA A 68 0.36 12.26 -12.10
CA ALA A 68 0.57 13.62 -12.59
C ALA A 68 -0.69 14.51 -12.60
N ASN A 69 -1.89 13.92 -12.52
CA ASN A 69 -3.17 14.64 -12.70
C ASN A 69 -4.11 14.55 -11.49
N LEU A 70 -3.68 13.92 -10.39
CA LEU A 70 -4.57 13.56 -9.28
C LEU A 70 -4.06 14.12 -7.95
N LYS A 71 -4.94 14.83 -7.23
CA LYS A 71 -4.71 15.24 -5.83
C LYS A 71 -4.87 14.06 -4.83
N VAL A 72 -4.83 12.81 -5.31
CA VAL A 72 -5.11 11.59 -4.54
C VAL A 72 -3.97 10.59 -4.68
N ASN A 73 -3.75 9.77 -3.65
CA ASN A 73 -2.74 8.72 -3.71
C ASN A 73 -3.19 7.62 -4.70
N THR A 74 -2.49 7.52 -5.82
CA THR A 74 -2.90 6.64 -6.94
C THR A 74 -2.79 5.17 -6.60
N ASP A 75 -1.79 4.75 -5.81
CA ASP A 75 -1.70 3.35 -5.37
C ASP A 75 -2.86 2.97 -4.45
N MET A 76 -3.29 3.88 -3.57
CA MET A 76 -4.45 3.64 -2.72
C MET A 76 -5.74 3.48 -3.55
N VAL A 77 -5.98 4.38 -4.50
CA VAL A 77 -7.15 4.27 -5.40
C VAL A 77 -7.14 2.96 -6.18
N LYS A 78 -5.98 2.57 -6.75
CA LYS A 78 -5.85 1.29 -7.47
C LYS A 78 -6.10 0.11 -6.52
N MET A 79 -5.54 0.14 -5.32
CA MET A 79 -5.71 -0.89 -4.30
C MET A 79 -7.19 -1.09 -3.94
N GLU A 80 -7.90 -0.01 -3.61
CA GLU A 80 -9.33 -0.03 -3.24
C GLU A 80 -10.20 -0.56 -4.38
N ASN A 81 -9.96 -0.11 -5.61
CA ASN A 81 -10.75 -0.54 -6.77
C ASN A 81 -10.54 -2.02 -7.11
N PHE A 82 -9.29 -2.51 -7.04
CA PHE A 82 -9.04 -3.94 -7.23
C PHE A 82 -9.57 -4.79 -6.07
N HIS A 83 -9.53 -4.28 -4.83
CA HIS A 83 -10.15 -4.94 -3.69
C HIS A 83 -11.66 -5.09 -3.87
N HIS A 84 -12.33 -4.01 -4.27
CA HIS A 84 -13.77 -3.96 -4.49
C HIS A 84 -14.20 -4.90 -5.63
N ILE A 85 -13.46 -4.94 -6.75
CA ILE A 85 -13.69 -5.90 -7.83
C ILE A 85 -13.54 -7.34 -7.33
N HIS A 86 -12.49 -7.64 -6.55
CA HIS A 86 -12.29 -8.97 -5.99
C HIS A 86 -13.46 -9.41 -5.11
N ASN A 87 -13.91 -8.55 -4.19
CA ASN A 87 -15.04 -8.84 -3.30
C ASN A 87 -16.32 -9.11 -4.07
N PHE A 88 -16.62 -8.26 -5.07
CA PHE A 88 -17.76 -8.46 -5.95
C PHE A 88 -17.70 -9.80 -6.70
N LEU A 89 -16.56 -10.14 -7.30
CA LEU A 89 -16.41 -11.40 -8.04
C LEU A 89 -16.47 -12.63 -7.11
N CYS A 90 -16.01 -12.53 -5.87
CA CYS A 90 -16.20 -13.56 -4.85
C CYS A 90 -17.68 -13.79 -4.55
N GLN A 91 -18.47 -12.72 -4.41
CA GLN A 91 -19.90 -12.81 -4.10
C GLN A 91 -20.72 -13.35 -5.28
N ARG A 92 -20.36 -12.98 -6.52
CA ARG A 92 -21.12 -13.39 -7.72
C ARG A 92 -20.76 -14.79 -8.23
N ASN A 93 -19.54 -15.28 -7.96
CA ASN A 93 -19.08 -16.62 -8.34
C ASN A 93 -19.31 -16.97 -9.84
N ILE A 94 -18.82 -16.10 -10.73
CA ILE A 94 -19.01 -16.25 -12.18
C ILE A 94 -17.81 -17.00 -12.78
N PRO A 95 -17.99 -18.23 -13.32
CA PRO A 95 -16.87 -19.09 -13.72
C PRO A 95 -15.90 -18.46 -14.72
N CYS A 96 -16.42 -17.75 -15.72
CA CYS A 96 -15.58 -17.13 -16.75
C CYS A 96 -14.70 -15.98 -16.21
N LEU A 97 -15.04 -15.40 -15.05
CA LEU A 97 -14.32 -14.30 -14.42
C LEU A 97 -13.36 -14.74 -13.32
N GLU A 98 -13.20 -16.03 -13.06
CA GLU A 98 -12.29 -16.56 -12.03
C GLU A 98 -10.83 -16.10 -12.20
N GLY A 99 -10.36 -16.01 -13.45
CA GLY A 99 -9.04 -15.46 -13.76
C GLY A 99 -8.92 -14.00 -13.33
N LYS A 100 -9.96 -13.20 -13.58
CA LYS A 100 -10.03 -11.77 -13.20
C LYS A 100 -10.16 -11.58 -11.70
N LYS A 101 -10.86 -12.48 -11.01
CA LYS A 101 -10.91 -12.50 -9.54
C LYS A 101 -9.51 -12.66 -8.93
N ARG A 102 -8.73 -13.63 -9.40
CA ARG A 102 -7.34 -13.84 -8.95
C ARG A 102 -6.45 -12.64 -9.28
N GLU A 103 -6.59 -12.10 -10.49
CA GLU A 103 -5.84 -10.92 -10.94
C GLU A 103 -6.15 -9.68 -10.07
N ALA A 104 -7.42 -9.45 -9.72
CA ALA A 104 -7.84 -8.35 -8.84
C ALA A 104 -7.21 -8.48 -7.44
N LYS A 105 -7.26 -9.67 -6.83
CA LYS A 105 -6.62 -9.93 -5.54
C LYS A 105 -5.13 -9.61 -5.56
N GLN A 106 -4.45 -10.06 -6.62
CA GLN A 106 -3.02 -9.86 -6.78
C GLN A 106 -2.67 -8.38 -6.92
N ARG A 107 -3.35 -7.65 -7.82
CA ARG A 107 -3.11 -6.22 -8.04
C ARG A 107 -3.43 -5.36 -6.82
N SER A 108 -4.49 -5.70 -6.07
CA SER A 108 -4.79 -5.03 -4.80
C SER A 108 -3.63 -5.15 -3.82
N ARG A 109 -3.10 -6.37 -3.62
CA ARG A 109 -1.91 -6.59 -2.76
C ARG A 109 -0.68 -5.84 -3.24
N GLU A 110 -0.37 -5.89 -4.53
CA GLU A 110 0.80 -5.20 -5.09
C GLU A 110 0.77 -3.68 -4.86
N HIS A 111 -0.40 -3.06 -5.04
CA HIS A 111 -0.56 -1.63 -4.78
C HIS A 111 -0.53 -1.30 -3.29
N MET A 112 -1.08 -2.17 -2.44
CA MET A 112 -0.92 -2.04 -0.98
C MET A 112 0.56 -2.11 -0.58
N GLU A 113 1.30 -3.10 -1.05
CA GLU A 113 2.74 -3.26 -0.76
C GLU A 113 3.58 -2.07 -1.23
N LYS A 114 3.29 -1.53 -2.43
CA LYS A 114 3.92 -0.29 -2.92
C LYS A 114 3.65 0.90 -2.01
N TYR A 115 2.40 1.05 -1.57
CA TYR A 115 2.01 2.10 -0.64
C TYR A 115 2.76 1.93 0.69
N ILE A 116 2.75 0.75 1.31
CA ILE A 116 3.47 0.49 2.55
C ILE A 116 4.97 0.80 2.40
N THR A 117 5.62 0.28 1.36
CA THR A 117 7.06 0.50 1.10
C THR A 117 7.42 1.98 1.00
N THR A 118 6.52 2.78 0.41
CA THR A 118 6.72 4.23 0.23
C THR A 118 6.61 4.99 1.55
N TYR A 119 5.66 4.63 2.41
CA TYR A 119 5.30 5.43 3.58
C TYR A 119 5.87 4.89 4.91
N VAL A 120 6.16 3.60 5.02
CA VAL A 120 6.61 2.96 6.28
C VAL A 120 7.90 3.57 6.82
N GLY A 121 8.77 4.04 5.94
CA GLY A 121 10.04 4.65 6.31
C GLY A 121 9.95 6.13 6.70
N GLN A 122 8.82 6.80 6.45
CA GLN A 122 8.70 8.24 6.70
C GLN A 122 8.82 8.62 8.19
N PRO A 123 8.24 7.86 9.15
CA PRO A 123 8.40 8.19 10.56
C PRO A 123 9.86 8.18 11.04
N LEU A 124 10.74 7.43 10.36
CA LEU A 124 12.16 7.29 10.68
C LEU A 124 13.07 7.66 9.49
N GLU A 125 12.66 8.61 8.63
CA GLU A 125 13.27 8.82 7.30
C GLU A 125 14.79 9.00 7.29
N ARG A 126 15.35 9.84 8.18
CA ARG A 126 16.80 10.07 8.23
C ARG A 126 17.55 8.85 8.74
N LEU A 127 16.97 8.11 9.68
CA LEU A 127 17.54 6.87 10.19
C LEU A 127 17.50 5.77 9.13
N LYS A 128 16.39 5.64 8.40
CA LYS A 128 16.28 4.79 7.22
C LYS A 128 17.37 5.12 6.21
N ASN A 129 17.50 6.38 5.81
CA ASN A 129 18.49 6.79 4.81
C ASN A 129 19.94 6.53 5.28
N PHE A 130 20.21 6.69 6.58
CA PHE A 130 21.49 6.32 7.18
C PHE A 130 21.78 4.82 6.97
N PHE A 131 20.84 3.95 7.34
CA PHE A 131 21.01 2.49 7.22
C PHE A 131 20.97 1.99 5.77
N GLU A 132 20.24 2.62 4.86
CA GLU A 132 20.38 2.34 3.42
C GLU A 132 21.81 2.63 2.93
N GLY A 133 22.42 3.71 3.43
CA GLY A 133 23.82 4.02 3.17
C GLY A 133 24.79 2.97 3.74
N VAL A 134 24.54 2.49 4.96
CA VAL A 134 25.29 1.37 5.56
C VAL A 134 25.18 0.12 4.71
N LYS A 135 23.96 -0.28 4.33
CA LYS A 135 23.72 -1.44 3.45
C LYS A 135 24.43 -1.31 2.11
N ALA A 136 24.44 -0.12 1.51
CA ALA A 136 25.18 0.14 0.27
C ALA A 136 26.69 -0.05 0.43
N ARG A 137 27.27 0.31 1.58
CA ARG A 137 28.70 0.07 1.87
C ARG A 137 29.00 -1.42 2.08
N LEU A 138 28.16 -2.12 2.81
CA LEU A 138 28.28 -3.58 2.96
C LEU A 138 28.21 -4.28 1.60
N ALA A 139 27.29 -3.86 0.72
CA ALA A 139 27.19 -4.39 -0.64
C ALA A 139 28.41 -4.08 -1.52
N GLN A 140 29.18 -3.03 -1.21
CA GLN A 140 30.46 -2.70 -1.84
C GLN A 140 31.65 -3.50 -1.27
N GLY A 141 31.42 -4.38 -0.29
CA GLY A 141 32.45 -5.23 0.31
C GLY A 141 33.13 -4.65 1.55
N VAL A 142 32.63 -3.53 2.09
CA VAL A 142 33.06 -3.04 3.40
C VAL A 142 32.63 -4.05 4.46
N LYS A 143 33.55 -4.47 5.34
CA LYS A 143 33.23 -5.41 6.42
C LYS A 143 32.39 -4.73 7.50
N GLU A 144 31.58 -5.50 8.21
CA GLU A 144 30.65 -4.98 9.24
C GLU A 144 31.38 -4.20 10.33
N GLU A 145 32.52 -4.72 10.80
CA GLU A 145 33.38 -4.08 11.80
C GLU A 145 34.03 -2.78 11.30
N GLU A 146 34.16 -2.63 9.97
CA GLU A 146 34.80 -1.47 9.35
C GLU A 146 33.83 -0.31 9.08
N VAL A 147 32.51 -0.57 9.07
CA VAL A 147 31.48 0.46 8.84
C VAL A 147 31.63 1.61 9.81
N SER A 148 31.89 1.32 11.09
CA SER A 148 31.98 2.34 12.14
C SER A 148 33.16 3.32 11.97
N PHE A 149 34.15 2.99 11.13
CA PHE A 149 35.27 3.86 10.76
C PHE A 149 34.99 4.71 9.52
N GLN A 150 33.93 4.42 8.76
CA GLN A 150 33.52 5.25 7.63
C GLN A 150 32.97 6.58 8.16
N LEU A 151 33.57 7.71 7.77
CA LEU A 151 33.23 9.04 8.31
C LEU A 151 31.72 9.34 8.29
N ALA A 152 31.06 9.03 7.16
CA ALA A 152 29.62 9.26 6.95
C ALA A 152 28.71 8.32 7.76
N TYR A 153 29.24 7.19 8.25
CA TYR A 153 28.50 6.15 8.96
C TYR A 153 29.15 5.83 10.31
N SER A 154 29.87 6.78 10.90
CA SER A 154 30.56 6.61 12.17
C SER A 154 29.58 6.46 13.35
N LYS A 155 30.07 5.95 14.48
CA LYS A 155 29.30 5.85 15.75
C LYS A 155 28.70 7.20 16.17
N GLN A 156 29.46 8.27 15.98
CA GLN A 156 29.01 9.62 16.31
C GLN A 156 27.84 10.06 15.41
N GLU A 157 27.93 9.78 14.11
CA GLU A 157 26.89 10.23 13.19
C GLU A 157 25.61 9.39 13.32
N LEU A 158 25.74 8.09 13.63
CA LEU A 158 24.57 7.28 14.01
C LEU A 158 23.84 7.87 15.23
N ARG A 159 24.56 8.19 16.32
CA ARG A 159 23.97 8.79 17.53
C ARG A 159 23.23 10.10 17.22
N LYS A 160 23.85 10.99 16.45
CA LYS A 160 23.25 12.27 16.04
C LYS A 160 22.00 12.09 15.18
N VAL A 161 21.93 11.04 14.36
CA VAL A 161 20.71 10.72 13.61
C VAL A 161 19.62 10.21 14.56
N MET A 162 19.97 9.33 15.50
CA MET A 162 19.04 8.74 16.48
C MET A 162 18.47 9.75 17.48
N GLU A 163 19.24 10.77 17.87
CA GLU A 163 18.80 11.88 18.75
C GLU A 163 17.54 12.61 18.24
N LYS A 164 17.25 12.50 16.94
CA LYS A 164 16.07 13.10 16.31
C LYS A 164 14.80 12.28 16.46
N TYR A 165 14.91 11.06 16.98
CA TYR A 165 13.82 10.09 17.05
C TYR A 165 13.60 9.58 18.48
N PRO A 166 13.41 10.45 19.48
CA PRO A 166 12.93 10.00 20.78
C PRO A 166 11.54 9.37 20.63
N GLY A 167 11.20 8.41 21.50
CA GLY A 167 9.97 7.61 21.34
C GLY A 167 8.69 8.43 21.15
N LYS A 168 8.59 9.59 21.84
CA LYS A 168 7.47 10.52 21.71
C LYS A 168 7.33 11.13 20.30
N GLU A 169 8.44 11.47 19.64
CA GLU A 169 8.41 12.02 18.29
C GLU A 169 8.08 10.94 17.26
N VAL A 170 8.56 9.70 17.48
CA VAL A 170 8.17 8.54 16.67
C VAL A 170 6.66 8.29 16.75
N LYS A 171 6.09 8.29 17.96
CA LYS A 171 4.64 8.17 18.15
C LYS A 171 3.86 9.26 17.42
N ARG A 172 4.28 10.53 17.54
CA ARG A 172 3.65 11.66 16.82
C ARG A 172 3.72 11.50 15.30
N ALA A 173 4.85 11.03 14.78
CA ALA A 173 5.00 10.75 13.36
C ALA A 173 4.05 9.62 12.89
N LEU A 174 3.89 8.56 13.69
CA LEU A 174 2.93 7.48 13.44
C LEU A 174 1.47 7.99 13.48
N GLU A 175 1.10 8.86 14.43
CA GLU A 175 -0.22 9.51 14.48
C GLU A 175 -0.50 10.37 13.22
N SER A 176 0.52 11.06 12.72
CA SER A 176 0.42 11.81 11.46
C SER A 176 0.24 10.88 10.25
N LEU A 177 0.98 9.76 10.23
CA LEU A 177 0.86 8.75 9.19
C LEU A 177 -0.52 8.10 9.19
N TYR A 178 -1.07 7.73 10.35
CA TYR A 178 -2.43 7.21 10.48
C TYR A 178 -3.47 8.16 9.85
N ARG A 179 -3.42 9.45 10.22
CA ARG A 179 -4.30 10.49 9.65
C ARG A 179 -4.11 10.66 8.15
N THR A 180 -2.90 10.43 7.64
CA THR A 180 -2.59 10.49 6.20
C THR A 180 -3.21 9.31 5.46
N ILE A 181 -3.09 8.09 6.00
CA ILE A 181 -3.73 6.88 5.47
C ILE A 181 -5.24 7.04 5.45
N HIS A 182 -5.84 7.51 6.55
CA HIS A 182 -7.27 7.80 6.63
C HIS A 182 -7.74 8.79 5.56
N LYS A 183 -6.93 9.80 5.20
CA LYS A 183 -7.27 10.77 4.14
C LYS A 183 -7.14 10.21 2.73
N HIS A 184 -6.28 9.21 2.53
CA HIS A 184 -6.05 8.58 1.24
C HIS A 184 -7.10 7.52 0.90
N LEU A 185 -7.68 6.89 1.93
CA LEU A 185 -8.72 5.89 1.79
C LEU A 185 -10.11 6.52 1.66
N SER A 186 -10.97 5.82 0.92
CA SER A 186 -12.41 6.06 0.92
C SER A 186 -13.08 5.35 2.11
N PRO A 187 -14.24 5.85 2.57
CA PRO A 187 -14.99 5.20 3.64
C PRO A 187 -15.73 3.93 3.19
N GLU A 188 -15.82 3.63 1.89
CA GLU A 188 -16.72 2.61 1.33
C GLU A 188 -16.31 1.18 1.71
N GLU A 189 -15.01 0.86 1.71
CA GLU A 189 -14.51 -0.51 1.93
C GLU A 189 -14.00 -0.76 3.36
N ASN A 190 -14.01 0.25 4.24
CA ASN A 190 -13.45 0.18 5.60
C ASN A 190 -12.04 -0.47 5.66
N LEU A 191 -11.15 -0.06 4.74
CA LEU A 191 -9.82 -0.67 4.59
C LEU A 191 -8.76 -0.10 5.54
N LEU A 192 -9.10 0.91 6.34
CA LEU A 192 -8.16 1.56 7.25
C LEU A 192 -7.52 0.58 8.24
N PRO A 193 -8.26 -0.29 8.95
CA PRO A 193 -7.64 -1.26 9.86
C PRO A 193 -6.68 -2.20 9.15
N VAL A 194 -7.02 -2.66 7.94
CA VAL A 194 -6.21 -3.59 7.14
C VAL A 194 -4.90 -2.94 6.70
N VAL A 195 -4.97 -1.71 6.19
CA VAL A 195 -3.78 -0.96 5.76
C VAL A 195 -2.93 -0.57 6.97
N TRP A 196 -3.56 -0.23 8.10
CA TRP A 196 -2.84 0.14 9.31
C TRP A 196 -2.09 -1.05 9.93
N GLU A 197 -2.70 -2.22 9.99
CA GLU A 197 -2.03 -3.46 10.41
C GLU A 197 -0.85 -3.79 9.48
N ALA A 198 -1.03 -3.66 8.16
CA ALA A 198 0.08 -3.85 7.21
C ALA A 198 1.22 -2.83 7.43
N MET A 199 0.89 -1.59 7.80
CA MET A 199 1.86 -0.55 8.15
C MET A 199 2.62 -0.89 9.43
N GLU A 200 1.92 -1.38 10.45
CA GLU A 200 2.52 -1.86 11.70
C GLU A 200 3.54 -2.97 11.43
N GLN A 201 3.14 -3.99 10.66
CA GLN A 201 4.04 -5.09 10.31
C GLN A 201 5.25 -4.61 9.50
N GLY A 202 5.07 -3.66 8.59
CA GLY A 202 6.17 -3.03 7.87
C GLY A 202 7.14 -2.29 8.81
N PHE A 203 6.60 -1.52 9.76
CA PHE A 203 7.40 -0.74 10.69
C PHE A 203 8.18 -1.63 11.67
N ILE A 204 7.56 -2.70 12.16
CA ILE A 204 8.21 -3.72 12.99
C ILE A 204 9.39 -4.36 12.25
N ARG A 205 9.23 -4.70 10.96
CA ARG A 205 10.33 -5.24 10.15
C ARG A 205 11.47 -4.26 10.01
N GLN A 206 11.16 -2.99 9.72
CA GLN A 206 12.16 -1.93 9.62
C GLN A 206 12.91 -1.72 10.95
N TYR A 207 12.20 -1.68 12.07
CA TYR A 207 12.81 -1.57 13.39
C TYR A 207 13.79 -2.72 13.66
N ARG A 208 13.37 -3.96 13.37
CA ARG A 208 14.24 -5.15 13.55
C ARG A 208 15.48 -5.08 12.67
N GLU A 209 15.35 -4.63 11.42
CA GLU A 209 16.48 -4.42 10.51
C GLU A 209 17.46 -3.38 11.06
N PHE A 210 16.97 -2.28 11.64
CA PHE A 210 17.83 -1.28 12.28
C PHE A 210 18.57 -1.85 13.48
N GLU A 211 17.88 -2.55 14.38
CA GLU A 211 18.50 -3.21 15.52
C GLU A 211 19.58 -4.23 15.08
N GLU A 212 19.30 -5.03 14.05
CA GLU A 212 20.26 -5.99 13.50
C GLU A 212 21.52 -5.29 12.94
N LEU A 213 21.34 -4.20 12.19
CA LEU A 213 22.44 -3.42 11.64
C LEU A 213 23.25 -2.72 12.74
N ILE A 214 22.60 -2.23 13.80
CA ILE A 214 23.28 -1.67 14.98
C ILE A 214 24.15 -2.74 15.64
N GLN A 215 23.59 -3.93 15.88
CA GLN A 215 24.30 -5.03 16.53
C GLN A 215 25.51 -5.50 15.71
N ARG A 216 25.36 -5.61 14.39
CA ARG A 216 26.41 -6.08 13.48
C ARG A 216 27.50 -5.04 13.22
N CYS A 217 27.12 -3.82 12.88
CA CYS A 217 28.06 -2.79 12.42
C CYS A 217 28.60 -1.86 13.53
N TYR A 218 27.96 -1.87 14.70
CA TYR A 218 28.27 -0.95 15.81
C TYR A 218 28.41 -1.67 17.16
N ALA A 219 28.78 -2.95 17.13
CA ALA A 219 29.01 -3.78 18.31
C ALA A 219 29.91 -3.09 19.36
N GLY A 220 29.57 -3.27 20.64
CA GLY A 220 30.33 -2.71 21.77
C GLY A 220 30.25 -1.18 21.92
N ALA A 221 29.50 -0.46 21.07
CA ALA A 221 29.37 1.00 21.16
C ALA A 221 28.30 1.47 22.17
N GLY A 222 27.52 0.54 22.74
CA GLY A 222 26.39 0.85 23.62
C GLY A 222 25.33 1.72 22.95
N ILE A 223 25.15 1.57 21.63
CA ILE A 223 24.14 2.29 20.85
C ILE A 223 22.87 1.41 20.81
N ALA A 224 21.74 2.00 21.18
CA ALA A 224 20.42 1.39 21.11
C ALA A 224 19.37 2.48 20.83
N LEU A 225 18.26 2.12 20.18
CA LEU A 225 17.15 3.05 20.00
C LEU A 225 16.55 3.47 21.35
N ASP A 226 16.04 4.70 21.41
CA ASP A 226 15.40 5.27 22.62
C ASP A 226 14.08 4.59 23.01
N PHE A 227 13.58 3.72 22.14
CA PHE A 227 12.32 3.01 22.30
C PHE A 227 12.49 1.53 21.96
N THR A 228 11.71 0.70 22.63
CA THR A 228 11.73 -0.75 22.52
C THR A 228 10.68 -1.27 21.53
N MET A 229 10.73 -2.55 21.21
CA MET A 229 9.64 -3.22 20.47
C MET A 229 8.29 -3.11 21.20
N GLU A 230 8.28 -3.19 22.53
CA GLU A 230 7.06 -3.06 23.33
C GLU A 230 6.45 -1.66 23.19
N ASP A 231 7.30 -0.63 23.16
CA ASP A 231 6.88 0.74 22.89
C ASP A 231 6.26 0.88 21.50
N VAL A 232 6.87 0.30 20.46
CA VAL A 232 6.33 0.31 19.09
C VAL A 232 4.92 -0.28 19.07
N LEU A 233 4.73 -1.47 19.64
CA LEU A 233 3.42 -2.14 19.71
C LEU A 233 2.41 -1.29 20.49
N SER A 234 2.84 -0.70 21.61
CA SER A 234 2.02 0.22 22.41
C SER A 234 1.60 1.46 21.63
N TYR A 235 2.49 2.03 20.81
CA TYR A 235 2.18 3.20 19.98
C TYR A 235 1.06 2.86 18.99
N PHE A 236 1.23 1.80 18.19
CA PHE A 236 0.22 1.38 17.21
C PHE A 236 -1.13 1.06 17.86
N SER A 237 -1.12 0.31 18.97
CA SER A 237 -2.34 0.00 19.75
C SER A 237 -3.03 1.27 20.25
N SER A 238 -2.28 2.20 20.86
CA SER A 238 -2.84 3.43 21.40
C SER A 238 -3.43 4.35 20.32
N ILE A 239 -2.82 4.39 19.12
CA ILE A 239 -3.33 5.16 17.98
C ILE A 239 -4.65 4.59 17.50
N THR A 240 -4.76 3.26 17.39
CA THR A 240 -5.99 2.56 17.01
C THR A 240 -7.10 2.75 18.04
N MET A 241 -6.79 2.76 19.35
CA MET A 241 -7.81 2.98 20.40
C MET A 241 -8.28 4.43 20.53
N SER A 242 -7.51 5.38 19.99
CA SER A 242 -7.80 6.81 20.09
C SER A 242 -8.59 7.37 18.90
N ASN A 243 -8.91 6.55 17.89
CA ASN A 243 -9.62 6.92 16.65
C ASN A 243 -10.69 5.89 16.30
#